data_AF-A0A967IZJ2-F1
#
_entry.id   AF-A0A967IZJ2-F1
#
_cell.length_a   1.000
_cell.length_b   1.000
_cell.length_c   1.000
_cell.angle_alpha   90.00
_cell.angle_beta   90.00
_cell.angle_gamma   90.00
#
_symmetry.space_group_name_H-M   'P 1'
#
loop_
_entity.id
_entity.type
_entity.pdbx_description
1 polymer ?
#
loop_
_entity_poly.entity_id
_entity_poly.type
_entity_poly.pdbx_seq_one_letter_code
_entity_poly.pdbx_strand_id
1 'polypeptide(L)' 'PLRNAPHTAATLVDEWTHPYSRETAVYPVASVRSDKYWPPVRRIDGAYGDRNLVCACPDPTAYEG' A
#
# COMPACT_ATOMS: atom_id res chain seq x y z
N PRO A 1 6.49 4.89 11.27
CA PRO A 1 5.72 3.92 10.47
C PRO A 1 4.22 4.25 10.31
N LEU A 2 3.50 4.60 11.38
CA LEU A 2 2.02 4.72 11.39
C LEU A 2 1.42 5.62 10.29
N ARG A 3 1.99 6.81 10.06
CA ARG A 3 1.53 7.74 9.01
C ARG A 3 1.65 7.14 7.59
N ASN A 4 2.68 6.34 7.37
CA ASN A 4 3.02 5.77 6.06
C ASN A 4 2.48 4.34 5.85
N ALA A 5 1.77 3.79 6.84
CA ALA A 5 1.05 2.54 6.70
C ALA A 5 -0.19 2.72 5.80
N PRO A 6 -0.68 1.66 5.13
CA PRO A 6 -0.08 0.32 5.04
C PRO A 6 1.13 0.25 4.09
N HIS A 7 2.00 -0.74 4.30
CA HIS A 7 3.20 -1.02 3.49
C HIS A 7 2.94 -2.26 2.61
N THR A 8 3.01 -2.09 1.29
CA THR A 8 2.75 -3.15 0.30
C THR A 8 4.00 -4.01 0.08
N ALA A 9 3.86 -5.13 -0.64
CA ALA A 9 5.01 -5.97 -1.00
C ALA A 9 6.03 -5.23 -1.89
N ALA A 10 5.55 -4.35 -2.79
CA ALA A 10 6.41 -3.55 -3.68
C ALA A 10 7.43 -2.68 -2.92
N THR A 11 7.06 -2.24 -1.72
CA THR A 11 7.94 -1.45 -0.85
C THR A 11 9.26 -2.15 -0.47
N LEU A 12 9.34 -3.48 -0.63
CA LEU A 12 10.58 -4.24 -0.43
C LEU A 12 11.62 -3.99 -1.53
N VAL A 13 11.18 -3.74 -2.77
CA VAL A 13 12.05 -3.54 -3.93
C VAL A 13 12.24 -2.07 -4.30
N ASP A 14 11.31 -1.21 -3.90
CA ASP A 14 11.39 0.23 -4.13
C ASP A 14 12.54 0.89 -3.36
N GLU A 15 12.99 2.06 -3.82
CA GLU A 15 13.91 2.91 -3.07
C GLU A 15 13.35 3.25 -1.67
N TRP A 16 14.22 3.27 -0.67
CA TRP A 16 13.81 3.46 0.73
C TRP A 16 14.36 4.73 1.34
N THR A 17 13.48 5.72 1.42
CA THR A 17 13.77 7.07 1.91
C THR A 17 13.14 7.34 3.28
N HIS A 18 12.57 6.33 3.93
CA HIS A 18 11.91 6.47 5.22
C HIS A 18 12.92 6.45 6.39
N PRO A 19 12.68 7.23 7.48
CA PRO A 19 13.58 7.32 8.64
C PRO A 19 13.42 6.13 9.62
N TYR A 20 13.01 4.97 9.12
CA TYR A 20 12.88 3.71 9.88
C TYR A 20 13.21 2.56 8.92
N SER A 21 13.51 1.36 9.40
CA SER A 21 13.88 0.24 8.52
C SER A 21 12.67 -0.37 7.80
N ARG A 22 12.93 -1.05 6.67
CA ARG A 22 11.90 -1.88 5.99
C ARG A 22 11.32 -2.93 6.93
N GLU A 23 12.17 -3.57 7.72
CA GLU A 23 11.77 -4.58 8.69
C GLU A 23 10.76 -4.04 9.72
N THR A 24 11.00 -2.85 10.29
CA THR A 24 10.04 -2.21 11.21
C THR A 24 8.70 -1.91 10.53
N ALA A 25 8.69 -1.70 9.21
CA ALA A 25 7.48 -1.43 8.45
C ALA A 25 6.70 -2.71 8.11
N VAL A 26 7.38 -3.77 7.69
CA VAL A 26 6.75 -4.99 7.16
C VAL A 26 6.62 -6.11 8.19
N TYR A 27 7.49 -6.17 9.20
CA TYR A 27 7.50 -7.19 10.26
C TYR A 27 7.59 -6.55 11.67
N PRO A 28 6.64 -5.68 12.06
CA PRO A 28 6.70 -4.95 13.33
C PRO A 28 6.58 -5.83 14.57
N VAL A 29 6.05 -7.05 14.43
CA VAL A 29 5.91 -8.05 15.50
C VAL A 29 6.29 -9.44 14.97
N ALA A 30 6.78 -10.32 15.83
CA ALA A 30 7.33 -11.62 15.44
C ALA A 30 6.31 -12.53 14.72
N SER A 31 5.05 -12.54 15.16
CA SER A 31 4.00 -13.38 14.58
C SER A 31 3.70 -13.08 13.11
N VAL A 32 3.96 -11.85 12.65
CA VAL A 32 3.73 -11.43 11.27
C VAL A 32 4.77 -12.05 10.31
N ARG A 33 5.85 -12.66 10.82
CA ARG A 33 6.83 -13.39 9.98
C ARG A 33 6.33 -14.76 9.54
N SER A 34 5.57 -15.43 10.40
CA SER A 34 5.04 -16.77 10.11
C SER A 34 3.75 -16.73 9.31
N ASP A 35 2.93 -15.70 9.53
CA ASP A 35 1.68 -15.49 8.80
C ASP A 35 1.55 -14.02 8.39
N LYS A 36 1.92 -13.74 7.14
CA LYS A 36 2.01 -12.39 6.60
C LYS A 36 0.86 -12.13 5.62
N TYR A 37 -0.08 -11.29 6.04
CA TYR A 37 -0.99 -10.63 5.10
C TYR A 37 -0.30 -9.41 4.46
N TRP A 38 -0.33 -9.35 3.13
CA TRP A 38 0.18 -8.21 2.37
C TRP A 38 -0.97 -7.28 1.97
N PRO A 39 -0.92 -6.00 2.39
CA PRO A 39 -1.83 -4.99 1.85
C PRO A 39 -1.61 -4.87 0.33
N PRO A 40 -2.67 -4.99 -0.49
CA PRO A 40 -2.53 -4.94 -1.95
C PRO A 40 -2.24 -3.52 -2.46
N VAL A 41 -2.67 -2.49 -1.71
CA VAL A 41 -2.49 -1.07 -2.08
C VAL A 41 -2.00 -0.26 -0.88
N ARG A 42 -1.43 0.93 -1.17
CA ARG A 42 -1.08 1.92 -0.15
C ARG A 42 -2.35 2.63 0.37
N ARG A 43 -2.16 3.59 1.29
CA ARG A 43 -3.24 4.41 1.83
C ARG A 43 -4.00 5.10 0.69
N ILE A 44 -5.32 4.93 0.70
CA ILE A 44 -6.23 5.52 -0.29
C ILE A 44 -6.30 7.05 -0.08
N ASP A 45 -6.30 7.80 -1.18
CA ASP A 45 -6.63 9.22 -1.19
C ASP A 45 -8.15 9.40 -1.26
N GLY A 46 -8.78 9.56 -0.10
CA GLY A 46 -10.23 9.75 -0.02
C GLY A 46 -10.70 11.09 -0.60
N ALA A 47 -9.92 12.16 -0.42
CA ALA A 47 -10.33 13.48 -0.86
C ALA A 47 -10.27 13.64 -2.38
N TYR A 48 -9.38 12.91 -3.05
CA TYR A 48 -9.41 12.78 -4.51
C TYR A 48 -10.65 12.01 -4.96
N GLY A 49 -10.97 10.88 -4.32
CA GLY A 49 -12.14 10.07 -4.63
C GLY A 49 -13.46 10.85 -4.52
N ASP A 50 -13.64 11.62 -3.44
CA ASP A 50 -14.84 12.44 -3.24
C ASP A 50 -15.01 13.54 -4.29
N ARG A 51 -13.90 14.05 -4.86
CA ARG A 51 -13.92 15.08 -5.91
C ARG A 51 -14.05 14.49 -7.33
N ASN A 52 -13.70 13.23 -7.52
CA ASN A 52 -13.67 12.54 -8.81
C ASN A 52 -14.50 11.25 -8.73
N LEU A 53 -15.81 11.41 -8.55
CA LEU A 53 -16.71 10.29 -8.30
C LEU A 53 -16.80 9.35 -9.52
N VAL A 54 -16.23 8.16 -9.36
CA VAL A 54 -16.37 7.03 -10.30
C VAL A 54 -17.01 5.88 -9.54
N CYS A 55 -18.27 5.57 -9.85
CA CYS A 55 -19.08 4.57 -9.15
C CYS A 55 -19.47 3.35 -10.01
N ALA A 56 -18.88 3.24 -11.20
CA ALA A 56 -18.98 2.10 -12.09
C ALA A 56 -17.58 1.71 -12.57
N CYS A 57 -17.42 0.47 -13.04
CA CYS A 57 -16.14 0.05 -13.61
C CYS A 57 -15.79 0.95 -14.81
N PRO A 58 -14.54 1.44 -14.92
CA PRO A 58 -14.05 2.02 -16.17
C PRO A 58 -14.05 0.98 -17.28
N ASP A 59 -13.91 1.45 -18.53
CA ASP A 59 -13.75 0.57 -19.69
C ASP A 59 -12.59 -0.43 -19.46
N PRO A 60 -12.72 -1.71 -19.84
CA PRO A 60 -11.66 -2.72 -19.65
C PRO A 60 -10.28 -2.30 -20.16
N THR A 61 -10.23 -1.48 -21.22
CA THR A 61 -8.98 -0.93 -21.77
C THR A 61 -8.22 -0.05 -20.76
N ALA A 62 -8.90 0.49 -19.75
CA ALA A 62 -8.26 1.26 -18.68
C ALA A 62 -7.37 0.43 -17.75
N TYR A 63 -7.43 -0.90 -17.83
CA TYR A 63 -6.58 -1.82 -17.07
C TYR A 63 -5.40 -2.38 -17.87
N GLU A 64 -5.31 -2.06 -19.16
CA GLU A 64 -4.20 -2.45 -20.01
C GLU A 64 -3.07 -1.43 -19.79
N GLY A 65 -2.06 -1.84 -19.01
CA GLY A 65 -0.85 -1.07 -18.70
C GLY A 65 0.35 -1.51 -19.51
#